data_AF-X0T974-F1
#
_entry.id   AF-X0T974-F1
#
_cell.length_a   1.000
_cell.length_b   1.000
_cell.length_c   1.000
_cell.angle_alpha   90.00
_cell.angle_beta   90.00
_cell.angle_gamma   90.00
#
_symmetry.space_group_name_H-M   'P 1'
#
loop_
_entity.id
_entity.type
_entity.pdbx_description
1 polymer ?
#
loop_
_entity_poly.entity_id
_entity_poly.type
_entity_poly.pdbx_seq_one_letter_code
_entity_poly.pdbx_strand_id
1 'polypeptide(L)'
;GRSPSAINRCSHQVGAFEAFLSEHMAKRLEDANPHDLEAYVDWIEAEPGASAKIPLWALRHYFQYASDDDLRARATELRRARIKGTQFPLGGFAGVDPGHVERLARIGVKNVDEMLEAGRTPEGRRRLSEDSGVPSEAVLEFVKLSDLARIRGIKGIRARLYKDAGVDTVEKMAGWDPADLRAMLVEWVERTGFEGI
;
A
#
# COMPACT_ATOMS: atom_id res chain seq x y z
N GLY A 1 2.06 19.25 17.74
CA GLY A 1 1.23 18.24 18.45
C GLY A 1 0.09 17.78 17.55
N ARG A 2 -0.65 16.73 17.93
CA ARG A 2 -1.85 16.28 17.18
C ARG A 2 -3.06 17.19 17.43
N SER A 3 -4.07 17.11 16.57
CA SER A 3 -5.32 17.85 16.74
C SER A 3 -6.09 17.39 17.99
N PRO A 4 -6.88 18.27 18.64
CA PRO A 4 -7.73 17.90 19.77
C PRO A 4 -8.68 16.73 19.46
N SER A 5 -9.23 16.70 18.25
CA SER A 5 -10.09 15.61 17.78
C SER A 5 -9.38 14.26 17.72
N ALA A 6 -8.10 14.25 17.33
CA ALA A 6 -7.29 13.04 17.29
C ALA A 6 -6.93 12.55 18.70
N ILE A 7 -6.69 13.48 19.64
CA ILE A 7 -6.42 13.17 21.04
C ILE A 7 -7.65 12.55 21.69
N ASN A 8 -8.82 13.20 21.59
CA ASN A 8 -10.08 12.69 22.16
C ASN A 8 -10.43 11.30 21.62
N ARG A 9 -10.21 11.07 20.32
CA ARG A 9 -10.40 9.74 19.72
C ARG A 9 -9.43 8.71 20.31
N CYS A 10 -8.16 9.06 20.51
CA CYS A 10 -7.21 8.14 21.13
C CYS A 10 -7.65 7.79 22.56
N SER A 11 -7.99 8.78 23.38
CA SER A 11 -8.45 8.56 24.76
C SER A 11 -9.67 7.65 24.82
N HIS A 12 -10.68 7.90 23.98
CA HIS A 12 -11.89 7.07 23.93
C HIS A 12 -11.58 5.62 23.56
N GLN A 13 -10.72 5.39 22.56
CA GLN A 13 -10.39 4.05 22.09
C GLN A 13 -9.49 3.28 23.06
N VAL A 14 -8.60 3.97 23.78
CA VAL A 14 -7.79 3.38 24.85
C VAL A 14 -8.70 2.97 26.01
N GLY A 15 -9.64 3.84 26.43
CA GLY A 15 -10.60 3.51 27.47
C GLY A 15 -11.51 2.32 27.11
N ALA A 16 -11.90 2.19 25.83
CA ALA A 16 -12.67 1.03 25.38
C ALA A 16 -11.87 -0.29 25.49
N PHE A 17 -10.57 -0.27 25.17
CA PHE A 17 -9.71 -1.43 25.34
C PHE A 17 -9.47 -1.77 26.82
N GLU A 18 -9.27 -0.75 27.66
CA GLU A 18 -9.13 -0.95 29.11
C GLU A 18 -10.40 -1.54 29.73
N ALA A 19 -11.59 -1.07 29.33
CA ALA A 19 -12.86 -1.65 29.74
C ALA A 19 -12.97 -3.12 29.32
N PHE A 20 -12.63 -3.44 28.06
CA PHE A 20 -12.59 -4.82 27.58
C PHE A 20 -11.67 -5.72 28.41
N LEU A 21 -10.45 -5.25 28.71
CA LEU A 21 -9.50 -6.01 29.53
C LEU A 21 -10.05 -6.29 30.93
N SER A 22 -10.68 -5.29 31.55
CA SER A 22 -11.27 -5.41 32.87
C SER A 22 -12.46 -6.38 32.87
N GLU A 23 -13.39 -6.22 31.93
CA GLU A 23 -14.66 -6.95 31.88
C GLU A 23 -14.51 -8.39 31.38
N HIS A 24 -13.60 -8.64 30.44
CA HIS A 24 -13.49 -9.94 29.77
C HIS A 24 -12.23 -10.72 30.10
N MET A 25 -11.15 -10.05 30.53
CA MET A 25 -9.85 -10.67 30.75
C MET A 25 -9.37 -10.58 32.21
N ALA A 26 -10.09 -9.86 33.08
CA ALA A 26 -9.70 -9.55 34.45
C ALA A 26 -8.27 -8.94 34.53
N LYS A 27 -7.92 -8.10 33.56
CA LYS A 27 -6.61 -7.44 33.43
C LYS A 27 -6.73 -5.93 33.46
N ARG A 28 -5.65 -5.27 33.86
CA ARG A 28 -5.47 -3.82 33.70
C ARG A 28 -4.69 -3.53 32.43
N LEU A 29 -4.77 -2.30 31.95
CA LEU A 29 -4.10 -1.87 30.72
C LEU A 29 -2.57 -2.07 30.76
N GLU A 30 -1.95 -1.86 31.93
CA GLU A 30 -0.50 -2.06 32.14
C GLU A 30 -0.07 -3.53 32.12
N ASP A 31 -1.02 -4.46 32.31
CA ASP A 31 -0.79 -5.91 32.31
C ASP A 31 -1.16 -6.55 30.95
N ALA A 32 -1.51 -5.72 29.95
CA ALA A 32 -1.92 -6.17 28.63
C ALA A 32 -0.74 -6.77 27.85
N ASN A 33 -1.05 -7.73 26.97
CA ASN A 33 -0.06 -8.35 26.09
C ASN A 33 -0.62 -8.54 24.65
N PRO A 34 0.21 -8.95 23.68
CA PRO A 34 -0.22 -9.09 22.28
C PRO A 34 -1.44 -9.98 22.05
N HIS A 35 -1.64 -11.04 22.85
CA HIS A 35 -2.82 -11.91 22.74
C HIS A 35 -4.10 -11.23 23.23
N ASP A 36 -4.01 -10.35 24.23
CA ASP A 36 -5.17 -9.57 24.67
C ASP A 36 -5.66 -8.63 23.57
N LEU A 37 -4.73 -8.10 22.76
CA LEU A 37 -5.05 -7.26 21.62
C LEU A 37 -5.72 -8.05 20.48
N GLU A 38 -5.31 -9.30 20.27
CA GLU A 38 -5.98 -10.23 19.33
C GLU A 38 -7.40 -10.54 19.80
N ALA A 39 -7.57 -10.91 21.07
CA ALA A 39 -8.88 -11.19 21.65
C ALA A 39 -9.81 -9.98 21.56
N TYR A 40 -9.30 -8.77 21.78
CA TYR A 40 -10.09 -7.54 21.62
C TYR A 40 -10.54 -7.30 20.19
N VAL A 41 -9.66 -7.60 19.23
CA VAL A 41 -9.98 -7.48 17.81
C VAL A 41 -11.07 -8.48 17.42
N ASP A 42 -10.95 -9.74 17.84
CA ASP A 42 -11.96 -10.76 17.58
C ASP A 42 -13.29 -10.40 18.23
N TRP A 43 -13.27 -9.82 19.44
CA TRP A 43 -14.45 -9.33 20.13
C TRP A 43 -15.14 -8.18 19.39
N ILE A 44 -14.40 -7.19 18.89
CA ILE A 44 -14.96 -6.11 18.06
C ILE A 44 -15.59 -6.68 16.79
N GLU A 45 -14.88 -7.57 16.10
CA GLU A 45 -15.25 -8.02 14.75
C GLU A 45 -16.24 -9.19 14.75
N ALA A 46 -16.60 -9.71 15.92
CA ALA A 46 -17.77 -10.56 16.11
C ALA A 46 -19.08 -9.80 15.83
N GLU A 47 -19.09 -8.47 15.96
CA GLU A 47 -20.23 -7.63 15.60
C GLU A 47 -20.28 -7.38 14.07
N PRO A 48 -21.38 -7.74 13.37
CA PRO A 48 -21.48 -7.57 11.93
C PRO A 48 -21.29 -6.11 11.49
N GLY A 49 -20.29 -5.88 10.63
CA GLY A 49 -19.97 -4.56 10.09
C GLY A 49 -19.04 -3.70 10.96
N ALA A 50 -18.68 -4.16 12.16
CA ALA A 50 -17.65 -3.52 12.97
C ALA A 50 -16.24 -3.78 12.41
N SER A 51 -15.29 -2.90 12.74
CA SER A 51 -13.90 -3.06 12.32
C SER A 51 -12.93 -2.50 13.37
N ALA A 52 -11.93 -3.29 13.72
CA ALA A 52 -10.92 -2.88 14.69
C ALA A 52 -9.89 -1.86 14.12
N LYS A 53 -10.03 -1.43 12.85
CA LYS A 53 -9.10 -0.50 12.18
C LYS A 53 -8.86 0.81 12.97
N ILE A 54 -9.92 1.41 13.51
CA ILE A 54 -9.86 2.66 14.26
C ILE A 54 -9.32 2.44 15.68
N PRO A 55 -9.84 1.46 16.45
CA PRO A 55 -9.25 1.08 17.74
C PRO A 55 -7.74 0.82 17.65
N LEU A 56 -7.31 -0.03 16.71
CA LEU A 56 -5.90 -0.38 16.54
C LEU A 56 -5.03 0.80 16.12
N TRP A 57 -5.58 1.79 15.40
CA TRP A 57 -4.85 3.03 15.10
C TRP A 57 -4.54 3.83 16.37
N ALA A 58 -5.53 3.96 17.25
CA ALA A 58 -5.40 4.67 18.50
C ALA A 58 -4.48 3.92 19.49
N LEU A 59 -4.68 2.61 19.64
CA LEU A 59 -3.87 1.76 20.52
C LEU A 59 -2.40 1.74 20.09
N ARG A 60 -2.11 1.60 18.79
CA ARG A 60 -0.73 1.74 18.27
C ARG A 60 -0.08 3.04 18.72
N HIS A 61 -0.84 4.14 18.71
CA HIS A 61 -0.33 5.44 19.14
C HIS A 61 -0.13 5.54 20.64
N TYR A 62 -1.04 4.97 21.43
CA TYR A 62 -0.92 4.90 22.87
C TYR A 62 0.31 4.08 23.27
N PHE A 63 0.48 2.86 22.73
CA PHE A 63 1.64 2.01 23.03
C PHE A 63 2.96 2.62 22.56
N GLN A 64 2.94 3.36 21.44
CA GLN A 64 4.11 4.16 21.05
C GLN A 64 4.49 5.21 22.11
N TYR A 65 3.51 5.85 22.75
CA TYR A 65 3.75 6.83 23.82
C TYR A 65 4.15 6.16 25.14
N ALA A 66 3.53 5.02 25.46
CA ALA A 66 3.85 4.22 26.63
C ALA A 66 5.18 3.45 26.52
N SER A 67 5.88 3.58 25.38
CA SER A 67 7.11 2.84 25.08
C SER A 67 6.95 1.31 25.15
N ASP A 68 5.75 0.82 24.86
CA ASP A 68 5.47 -0.62 24.72
C ASP A 68 5.63 -1.03 23.26
N ASP A 69 6.81 -1.57 22.95
CA ASP A 69 7.21 -1.89 21.58
C ASP A 69 6.47 -3.11 21.02
N ASP A 70 6.15 -4.09 21.86
CA ASP A 70 5.50 -5.35 21.49
C ASP A 70 4.03 -5.11 21.15
N LEU A 71 3.29 -4.44 22.04
CA LEU A 71 1.89 -4.09 21.78
C LEU A 71 1.76 -3.10 20.62
N ARG A 72 2.71 -2.15 20.48
CA ARG A 72 2.75 -1.26 19.31
C ARG A 72 2.96 -2.04 18.02
N ALA A 73 3.91 -2.99 17.99
CA ALA A 73 4.17 -3.82 16.82
C ALA A 73 2.94 -4.64 16.46
N ARG A 74 2.31 -5.30 17.44
CA ARG A 74 1.12 -6.12 17.21
C ARG A 74 -0.07 -5.28 16.73
N ALA A 75 -0.33 -4.13 17.34
CA ALA A 75 -1.37 -3.20 16.89
C ALA A 75 -1.15 -2.73 15.45
N THR A 76 0.11 -2.54 15.05
CA THR A 76 0.47 -2.16 13.67
C THR A 76 0.11 -3.27 12.68
N GLU A 77 0.47 -4.50 13.00
CA GLU A 77 0.23 -5.67 12.16
C GLU A 77 -1.28 -5.95 12.00
N LEU A 78 -2.00 -6.05 13.13
CA LEU A 78 -3.44 -6.28 13.14
C LEU A 78 -4.18 -5.19 12.36
N ARG A 79 -3.73 -3.93 12.46
CA ARG A 79 -4.33 -2.82 11.71
C ARG A 79 -4.04 -2.94 10.22
N ARG A 80 -2.82 -3.34 9.83
CA ARG A 80 -2.44 -3.46 8.42
C ARG A 80 -3.31 -4.50 7.71
N ALA A 81 -3.62 -5.62 8.37
CA ALA A 81 -4.53 -6.64 7.84
C ALA A 81 -5.94 -6.11 7.54
N ARG A 82 -6.37 -5.04 8.22
CA ARG A 82 -7.72 -4.43 8.13
C ARG A 82 -7.77 -3.19 7.27
N ILE A 83 -6.67 -2.84 6.62
CA ILE A 83 -6.60 -1.70 5.72
C ILE A 83 -6.34 -2.24 4.34
N LYS A 84 -7.36 -2.14 3.49
CA LYS A 84 -7.14 -2.10 2.06
C LYS A 84 -6.32 -0.84 1.80
N GLY A 85 -5.00 -1.00 1.60
CA GLY A 85 -4.16 0.12 1.24
C GLY A 85 -4.77 0.83 0.04
N THR A 86 -4.68 2.15 -0.04
CA THR A 86 -4.98 2.83 -1.30
C THR A 86 -3.91 2.38 -2.30
N GLN A 87 -4.21 1.31 -3.02
CA GLN A 87 -3.34 0.78 -4.05
C GLN A 87 -3.18 1.85 -5.13
N PHE A 88 -1.99 1.96 -5.70
CA PHE A 88 -1.73 3.01 -6.68
C PHE A 88 -2.58 2.75 -7.94
N PRO A 89 -3.46 3.67 -8.35
CA PRO A 89 -4.34 3.46 -9.50
C PRO A 89 -3.53 3.46 -10.79
N LEU A 90 -3.93 2.64 -11.77
CA LEU A 90 -3.25 2.58 -13.07
C LEU A 90 -3.27 3.94 -13.80
N GLY A 91 -4.36 4.69 -13.68
CA GLY A 91 -4.46 6.06 -14.23
C GLY A 91 -3.58 7.09 -13.53
N GLY A 92 -2.89 6.73 -12.44
CA GLY A 92 -1.93 7.61 -11.79
C GLY A 92 -0.57 7.67 -12.48
N PHE A 93 -0.27 6.76 -13.41
CA PHE A 93 0.97 6.79 -14.18
C PHE A 93 0.96 7.92 -15.21
N ALA A 94 2.11 8.56 -15.42
CA ALA A 94 2.23 9.61 -16.43
C ALA A 94 2.20 9.01 -17.85
N GLY A 95 1.49 9.69 -18.77
CA GLY A 95 1.47 9.33 -20.19
C GLY A 95 0.69 8.05 -20.54
N VAL A 96 -0.08 7.48 -19.62
CA VAL A 96 -0.96 6.33 -19.94
C VAL A 96 -2.27 6.81 -20.56
N ASP A 97 -2.82 6.01 -21.46
CA ASP A 97 -4.10 6.29 -22.11
C ASP A 97 -5.27 6.06 -21.12
N PRO A 98 -6.10 7.08 -20.82
CA PRO A 98 -7.26 6.94 -19.95
C PRO A 98 -8.28 5.91 -20.43
N GLY A 99 -8.46 5.75 -21.74
CA GLY A 99 -9.32 4.73 -22.34
C GLY A 99 -8.80 3.31 -22.15
N HIS A 100 -7.48 3.13 -22.03
CA HIS A 100 -6.90 1.83 -21.64
C HIS A 100 -7.18 1.53 -20.17
N VAL A 101 -7.01 2.54 -19.30
CA VAL A 101 -7.28 2.43 -17.86
C VAL A 101 -8.75 2.08 -17.62
N GLU A 102 -9.68 2.72 -18.33
CA GLU A 102 -11.11 2.44 -18.18
C GLU A 102 -11.46 1.00 -18.60
N ARG A 103 -10.90 0.53 -19.73
CA ARG A 103 -11.14 -0.84 -20.21
C ARG A 103 -10.60 -1.91 -19.25
N LEU A 104 -9.41 -1.72 -18.71
CA LEU A 104 -8.86 -2.59 -17.65
C LEU A 104 -9.72 -2.55 -16.39
N ALA A 105 -10.20 -1.37 -15.99
CA ALA A 105 -11.06 -1.22 -14.82
C ALA A 105 -12.40 -1.97 -14.94
N ARG A 106 -12.98 -2.06 -16.16
CA ARG A 106 -14.22 -2.81 -16.43
C ARG A 106 -14.06 -4.31 -16.19
N ILE A 107 -12.87 -4.86 -16.44
CA ILE A 107 -12.54 -6.27 -16.16
C ILE A 107 -11.97 -6.48 -14.74
N GLY A 108 -12.05 -5.47 -13.87
CA GLY A 108 -11.65 -5.57 -12.47
C GLY A 108 -10.20 -5.19 -12.17
N VAL A 109 -9.42 -4.74 -13.15
CA VAL A 109 -8.01 -4.36 -12.98
C VAL A 109 -7.89 -2.84 -12.90
N LYS A 110 -7.82 -2.30 -11.68
CA LYS A 110 -7.89 -0.85 -11.39
C LYS A 110 -6.57 -0.31 -10.85
N ASN A 111 -5.74 -1.16 -10.27
CA ASN A 111 -4.53 -0.75 -9.58
C ASN A 111 -3.33 -1.67 -9.85
N VAL A 112 -2.16 -1.24 -9.37
CA VAL A 112 -0.87 -1.92 -9.61
C VAL A 112 -0.81 -3.36 -9.12
N ASP A 113 -1.46 -3.68 -8.00
CA ASP A 113 -1.39 -5.03 -7.43
C ASP A 113 -2.26 -5.98 -8.27
N GLU A 114 -3.47 -5.56 -8.62
CA GLU A 114 -4.37 -6.30 -9.53
C GLU A 114 -3.72 -6.50 -10.92
N MET A 115 -3.01 -5.49 -11.42
CA MET A 115 -2.29 -5.57 -12.69
C MET A 115 -1.14 -6.57 -12.66
N LEU A 116 -0.36 -6.58 -11.56
CA LEU A 116 0.74 -7.52 -11.39
C LEU A 116 0.25 -8.95 -11.19
N GLU A 117 -0.86 -9.12 -10.48
CA GLU A 117 -1.49 -10.43 -10.29
C GLU A 117 -1.98 -11.00 -11.62
N ALA A 118 -2.78 -10.23 -12.37
CA ALA A 118 -3.33 -10.67 -13.64
C ALA A 118 -2.28 -10.77 -14.77
N GLY A 119 -1.30 -9.87 -14.78
CA GLY A 119 -0.26 -9.75 -15.81
C GLY A 119 1.04 -10.53 -15.54
N ARG A 120 1.07 -11.35 -14.49
CA ARG A 120 2.29 -12.03 -14.00
C ARG A 120 2.98 -12.89 -15.06
N THR A 121 2.20 -13.57 -15.90
CA THR A 121 2.71 -14.48 -16.94
C THR A 121 2.44 -13.95 -18.35
N PRO A 122 3.18 -14.40 -19.37
CA PRO A 122 2.86 -14.11 -20.77
C PRO A 122 1.40 -14.41 -21.13
N GLU A 123 0.87 -15.54 -20.67
CA GLU A 123 -0.51 -15.95 -20.89
C GLU A 123 -1.50 -15.02 -20.15
N GLY A 124 -1.17 -14.59 -18.94
CA GLY A 124 -1.95 -13.62 -18.19
C GLY A 124 -2.06 -12.27 -18.92
N ARG A 125 -0.94 -11.78 -19.46
CA ARG A 125 -0.95 -10.55 -20.29
C ARG A 125 -1.73 -10.72 -21.58
N ARG A 126 -1.64 -11.88 -22.24
CA ARG A 126 -2.43 -12.17 -23.43
C ARG A 126 -3.93 -12.12 -23.11
N ARG A 127 -4.37 -12.77 -22.02
CA ARG A 127 -5.75 -12.72 -21.55
C ARG A 127 -6.22 -11.31 -21.22
N LEU A 128 -5.40 -10.52 -20.52
CA LEU A 128 -5.71 -9.11 -20.28
C LEU A 128 -5.95 -8.34 -21.57
N SER A 129 -5.13 -8.56 -22.60
CA SER A 129 -5.28 -7.93 -23.90
C SER A 129 -6.58 -8.35 -24.60
N GLU A 130 -6.87 -9.66 -24.61
CA GLU A 130 -8.09 -10.25 -25.19
C GLU A 130 -9.36 -9.75 -24.48
N ASP A 131 -9.40 -9.80 -23.14
CA ASP A 131 -10.59 -9.51 -22.34
C ASP A 131 -10.90 -8.00 -22.27
N SER A 132 -9.87 -7.15 -22.21
CA SER A 132 -10.05 -5.69 -22.14
C SER A 132 -10.06 -5.01 -23.51
N GLY A 133 -9.57 -5.67 -24.56
CA GLY A 133 -9.32 -5.06 -25.86
C GLY A 133 -8.20 -4.02 -25.85
N VAL A 134 -7.36 -3.97 -24.81
CA VAL A 134 -6.18 -3.12 -24.72
C VAL A 134 -5.02 -3.79 -25.48
N PRO A 135 -4.26 -3.06 -26.32
CA PRO A 135 -3.11 -3.63 -27.05
C PRO A 135 -2.09 -4.29 -26.12
N SER A 136 -1.50 -5.40 -26.58
CA SER A 136 -0.55 -6.19 -25.78
C SER A 136 0.66 -5.38 -25.30
N GLU A 137 1.10 -4.41 -26.08
CA GLU A 137 2.19 -3.47 -25.77
C GLU A 137 1.80 -2.55 -24.61
N ALA A 138 0.57 -2.04 -24.61
CA ALA A 138 0.05 -1.21 -23.52
C ALA A 138 -0.16 -2.03 -22.24
N VAL A 139 -0.65 -3.27 -22.36
CA VAL A 139 -0.71 -4.21 -21.22
C VAL A 139 0.68 -4.43 -20.63
N LEU A 140 1.68 -4.72 -21.46
CA LEU A 140 3.06 -4.91 -21.01
C LEU A 140 3.62 -3.64 -20.34
N GLU A 141 3.32 -2.47 -20.88
CA GLU A 141 3.67 -1.19 -20.26
C GLU A 141 3.06 -1.03 -18.86
N PHE A 142 1.76 -1.29 -18.69
CA PHE A 142 1.12 -1.24 -17.37
C PHE A 142 1.76 -2.24 -16.39
N VAL A 143 2.12 -3.45 -16.82
CA VAL A 143 2.81 -4.43 -15.96
C VAL A 143 4.17 -3.88 -15.50
N LYS A 144 4.97 -3.34 -16.42
CA LYS A 144 6.30 -2.78 -16.12
C LYS A 144 6.24 -1.59 -15.17
N LEU A 145 5.33 -0.65 -15.44
CA LEU A 145 5.08 0.49 -14.55
C LEU A 145 4.61 0.05 -13.16
N SER A 146 3.73 -0.97 -13.11
CA SER A 146 3.24 -1.55 -11.86
C SER A 146 4.34 -2.26 -11.07
N ASP A 147 5.27 -2.94 -11.75
CA ASP A 147 6.40 -3.60 -11.11
C ASP A 147 7.31 -2.57 -10.42
N LEU A 148 7.68 -1.50 -11.13
CA LEU A 148 8.43 -0.38 -10.54
C LEU A 148 7.69 0.26 -9.36
N ALA A 149 6.37 0.35 -9.43
CA ALA A 149 5.53 0.95 -8.39
C ALA A 149 5.49 0.18 -7.07
N ARG A 150 6.04 -1.04 -7.03
CA ARG A 150 6.28 -1.80 -5.79
C ARG A 150 7.30 -1.12 -4.89
N ILE A 151 8.23 -0.35 -5.46
CA ILE A 151 9.26 0.36 -4.70
C ILE A 151 8.64 1.62 -4.10
N ARG A 152 8.74 1.74 -2.77
CA ARG A 152 8.22 2.91 -2.05
C ARG A 152 8.86 4.19 -2.60
N GLY A 153 8.03 5.10 -3.11
CA GLY A 153 8.46 6.40 -3.62
C GLY A 153 8.68 6.45 -5.13
N ILE A 154 8.59 5.32 -5.84
CA ILE A 154 8.63 5.23 -7.30
C ILE A 154 7.21 5.03 -7.81
N LYS A 155 6.55 6.11 -8.23
CA LYS A 155 5.15 6.10 -8.74
C LYS A 155 5.00 7.16 -9.82
N GLY A 156 3.87 7.17 -10.52
CA GLY A 156 3.51 8.27 -11.43
C GLY A 156 4.61 8.55 -12.45
N ILE A 157 5.07 9.79 -12.48
CA ILE A 157 6.14 10.25 -13.38
C ILE A 157 7.50 9.58 -13.12
N ARG A 158 7.82 9.18 -11.87
CA ARG A 158 9.09 8.51 -11.57
C ARG A 158 9.13 7.12 -12.16
N ALA A 159 8.04 6.34 -12.02
CA ALA A 159 7.97 5.01 -12.65
C ALA A 159 8.08 5.13 -14.18
N ARG A 160 7.45 6.16 -14.77
CA ARG A 160 7.56 6.51 -16.19
C ARG A 160 9.01 6.80 -16.61
N LEU A 161 9.72 7.65 -15.87
CA LEU A 161 11.13 7.97 -16.10
C LEU A 161 11.99 6.70 -16.19
N TYR A 162 11.93 5.83 -15.18
CA TYR A 162 12.75 4.61 -15.16
C TYR A 162 12.40 3.68 -16.32
N LYS A 163 11.11 3.46 -16.60
CA LYS A 163 10.67 2.62 -17.70
C LYS A 163 11.19 3.16 -19.04
N ASP A 164 11.01 4.45 -19.30
CA ASP A 164 11.39 5.04 -20.59
C ASP A 164 12.92 5.16 -20.75
N ALA A 165 13.66 5.25 -19.64
CA ALA A 165 15.12 5.10 -19.60
C ALA A 165 15.61 3.65 -19.73
N GLY A 166 14.71 2.67 -19.88
CA GLY A 166 15.03 1.26 -20.09
C GLY A 166 15.20 0.42 -18.81
N VAL A 167 15.09 1.05 -17.63
CA VAL A 167 15.08 0.41 -16.31
C VAL A 167 13.63 0.09 -15.93
N ASP A 168 13.03 -0.84 -16.66
CA ASP A 168 11.58 -1.05 -16.70
C ASP A 168 11.04 -2.14 -15.77
N THR A 169 11.87 -2.67 -14.87
CA THR A 169 11.50 -3.66 -13.84
C THR A 169 12.31 -3.45 -12.57
N VAL A 170 11.82 -3.95 -11.45
CA VAL A 170 12.53 -3.98 -10.16
C VAL A 170 13.82 -4.79 -10.28
N GLU A 171 13.80 -5.88 -11.05
CA GLU A 171 14.98 -6.72 -11.29
C GLU A 171 16.09 -5.93 -12.00
N LYS A 172 15.75 -5.22 -13.09
CA LYS A 172 16.73 -4.36 -13.77
C LYS A 172 17.25 -3.28 -12.84
N MET A 173 16.38 -2.64 -12.07
CA MET A 173 16.79 -1.59 -11.12
C MET A 173 17.74 -2.13 -10.05
N ALA A 174 17.50 -3.34 -9.55
CA ALA A 174 18.35 -3.98 -8.55
C ALA A 174 19.76 -4.33 -9.05
N GLY A 175 19.95 -4.43 -10.38
CA GLY A 175 21.24 -4.68 -10.99
C GLY A 175 22.14 -3.45 -11.11
N TRP A 176 21.66 -2.25 -10.76
CA TRP A 176 22.43 -1.02 -10.86
C TRP A 176 23.14 -0.67 -9.54
N ASP A 177 24.34 -0.09 -9.67
CA ASP A 177 24.87 0.76 -8.62
C ASP A 177 24.05 2.08 -8.55
N PRO A 178 23.67 2.56 -7.35
CA PRO A 178 22.84 3.77 -7.21
C PRO A 178 23.45 5.04 -7.81
N ALA A 179 24.78 5.22 -7.75
CA ALA A 179 25.45 6.39 -8.30
C ALA A 179 25.44 6.33 -9.83
N ASP A 180 25.72 5.16 -10.39
CA ASP A 180 25.70 4.93 -11.85
C ASP A 180 24.30 5.09 -12.43
N LEU A 181 23.27 4.55 -11.74
CA LEU A 181 21.87 4.71 -12.14
C LEU A 181 21.49 6.19 -12.18
N ARG A 182 21.89 6.96 -11.17
CA ARG A 182 21.62 8.40 -11.13
C ARG A 182 22.32 9.13 -12.27
N ALA A 183 23.59 8.84 -12.52
CA ALA A 183 24.35 9.47 -13.60
C ALA A 183 23.70 9.18 -14.97
N MET A 184 23.36 7.92 -15.22
CA MET A 184 22.66 7.50 -16.45
C MET A 184 21.32 8.21 -16.62
N LEU A 185 20.51 8.31 -15.56
CA LEU A 185 19.22 9.00 -15.63
C LEU A 185 19.36 10.50 -15.92
N VAL A 186 20.35 11.17 -15.33
CA VAL A 186 20.59 12.60 -15.58
C VAL A 186 20.95 12.81 -17.05
N GLU A 187 21.91 12.04 -17.57
CA GLU A 187 22.29 12.10 -18.98
C GLU A 187 21.10 11.81 -19.90
N TRP A 188 20.29 10.80 -19.56
CA TRP A 188 19.11 10.45 -20.33
C TRP A 188 18.10 11.61 -20.35
N VAL A 189 17.79 12.22 -19.21
CA VAL A 189 16.85 13.36 -19.12
C VAL A 189 17.35 14.55 -19.93
N GLU A 190 18.64 14.89 -19.83
CA GLU A 190 19.25 15.99 -20.60
C GLU A 190 19.15 15.74 -22.11
N ARG A 191 19.40 14.51 -22.54
CA ARG A 191 19.35 14.14 -23.96
C ARG A 191 17.93 14.06 -24.52
N THR A 192 16.96 13.60 -23.74
CA THR A 192 15.58 13.40 -24.22
C THR A 192 14.65 14.57 -23.93
N GLY A 193 15.06 15.51 -23.08
CA GLY A 193 14.19 16.59 -22.61
C GLY A 193 12.99 16.08 -21.82
N PHE A 194 13.15 14.98 -21.08
CA PHE A 194 12.04 14.39 -20.33
C PHE A 194 11.49 15.38 -19.30
N GLU A 195 10.21 15.72 -19.42
CA GLU A 195 9.52 16.61 -18.49
C GLU A 195 9.24 15.86 -17.18
N GLY A 196 10.13 16.07 -16.21
CA GLY A 196 9.98 15.61 -14.83
C GLY A 196 9.01 16.46 -14.00
N ILE A 197 9.14 16.31 -12.67
CA ILE A 197 8.47 17.15 -11.64
C ILE A 197 9.44 18.20 -11.11
#